data_AF-A0A7K2XL58-F1
#
_entry.id   AF-A0A7K2XL58-F1
#
_cell.length_a   1.000
_cell.length_b   1.000
_cell.length_c   1.000
_cell.angle_alpha   90.00
_cell.angle_beta   90.00
_cell.angle_gamma   90.00
#
_symmetry.space_group_name_H-M   'P 1'
#
loop_
_entity.id
_entity.type
_entity.pdbx_description
1 polymer ?
#
loop_
_entity_poly.entity_id
_entity_poly.type
_entity_poly.pdbx_seq_one_letter_code
_entity_poly.pdbx_strand_id
1 'polypeptide(L)'
;MSASRLAWFSHEICFWHDPGAGSGYVPVGPGVEPLRQFAVDPDLRRAEGLVKATGVMDHYTAHTPAPATDEELLLVHAPGHVERVEAASAAGAGDAGVYAHVNYH
;
A
#
# COMPACT_ATOMS: atom_id res chain seq x y z
N MET A 1 -33.89 6.52 -2.64
CA MET A 1 -33.21 5.21 -2.54
C MET A 1 -32.45 5.24 -1.23
N SER A 2 -32.62 4.23 -0.36
CA SER A 2 -31.88 4.18 0.91
C SER A 2 -30.40 3.92 0.59
N ALA A 3 -29.49 4.72 1.16
CA ALA A 3 -28.06 4.49 0.99
C ALA A 3 -27.68 3.10 1.50
N SER A 4 -26.77 2.41 0.80
CA SER A 4 -26.25 1.13 1.27
C SER A 4 -25.60 1.32 2.64
N ARG A 5 -25.86 0.38 3.56
CA ARG A 5 -25.20 0.34 4.87
C ARG A 5 -23.76 -0.19 4.79
N LEU A 6 -23.33 -0.69 3.63
CA LEU A 6 -21.98 -1.19 3.42
C LEU A 6 -21.09 -0.06 2.88
N ALA A 7 -19.88 0.04 3.43
CA ALA A 7 -18.89 1.03 3.04
C ALA A 7 -17.70 0.35 2.33
N TRP A 8 -17.19 0.97 1.28
CA TRP A 8 -15.99 0.55 0.56
C TRP A 8 -14.91 1.63 0.70
N PHE A 9 -13.82 1.32 1.38
CA PHE A 9 -12.72 2.27 1.59
C PHE A 9 -11.60 2.02 0.59
N SER A 10 -11.26 3.05 -0.19
CA SER A 10 -10.20 2.97 -1.18
C SER A 10 -9.70 4.37 -1.54
N HIS A 11 -8.40 4.48 -1.82
CA HIS A 11 -7.80 5.71 -2.31
C HIS A 11 -6.81 5.38 -3.42
N GLU A 12 -6.87 6.13 -4.51
CA GLU A 12 -6.02 5.97 -5.69
C GLU A 12 -4.51 5.95 -5.36
N ILE A 13 -4.05 6.82 -4.46
CA ILE A 13 -2.65 6.89 -4.00
C ILE A 13 -2.13 5.57 -3.40
N CYS A 14 -3.00 4.74 -2.80
CA CYS A 14 -2.57 3.44 -2.26
C CYS A 14 -2.14 2.47 -3.36
N PHE A 15 -2.60 2.66 -4.60
CA PHE A 15 -2.15 1.88 -5.75
C PHE A 15 -0.82 2.36 -6.34
N TRP A 16 -0.28 3.49 -5.86
CA TRP A 16 0.95 4.08 -6.40
C TRP A 16 2.19 3.67 -5.59
N HIS A 17 2.01 2.99 -4.45
CA HIS A 17 3.11 2.44 -3.69
C HIS A 17 3.88 1.41 -4.54
N ASP A 18 5.18 1.64 -4.68
CA ASP A 18 6.10 0.77 -5.41
C ASP A 18 7.37 0.55 -4.58
N PRO A 19 7.58 -0.63 -3.96
CA PRO A 19 8.77 -0.98 -3.18
C PRO A 19 10.02 -1.22 -4.04
N GLY A 20 9.91 -1.11 -5.37
CA GLY A 20 10.99 -1.33 -6.33
C GLY A 20 11.01 -2.76 -6.88
N ALA A 21 12.04 -3.06 -7.68
CA ALA A 21 12.19 -4.38 -8.28
C ALA A 21 12.63 -5.44 -7.24
N GLY A 22 12.16 -6.67 -7.42
CA GLY A 22 12.53 -7.82 -6.60
C GLY A 22 11.76 -9.08 -6.97
N SER A 23 12.19 -10.23 -6.44
CA SER A 23 11.50 -11.51 -6.63
C SER A 23 10.76 -11.88 -5.34
N GLY A 24 9.46 -11.60 -5.29
CA GLY A 24 8.70 -11.71 -4.04
C GLY A 24 9.22 -10.71 -3.02
N TYR A 25 9.71 -11.19 -1.88
CA TYR A 25 10.28 -10.37 -0.81
C TYR A 25 11.82 -10.21 -0.91
N VAL A 26 12.42 -10.76 -1.96
CA VAL A 26 13.89 -10.83 -2.10
C VAL A 26 14.39 -9.64 -2.92
N PRO A 27 15.30 -8.81 -2.38
CA PRO A 27 15.90 -7.70 -3.13
C PRO A 27 16.69 -8.18 -4.35
N VAL A 28 16.76 -7.34 -5.37
CA VAL A 28 17.59 -7.59 -6.56
C VAL A 28 19.06 -7.71 -6.19
N GLY A 29 19.75 -8.68 -6.79
CA GLY A 29 21.17 -8.95 -6.57
C GLY A 29 21.67 -10.12 -7.41
N PRO A 30 22.94 -10.52 -7.27
CA PRO A 30 23.49 -11.66 -7.99
C PRO A 30 22.64 -12.93 -7.75
N GLY A 31 22.08 -13.49 -8.82
CA GLY A 31 21.20 -14.66 -8.76
C GLY A 31 19.72 -14.36 -8.50
N VAL A 32 19.33 -13.09 -8.37
CA VAL A 32 17.92 -12.66 -8.24
C VAL A 32 17.55 -11.78 -9.43
N GLU A 33 16.67 -12.29 -10.28
CA GLU A 33 16.17 -11.56 -11.43
C GLU A 33 15.36 -10.32 -11.00
N PRO A 34 15.55 -9.15 -11.64
CA PRO A 34 14.72 -7.98 -11.39
C PRO A 34 13.31 -8.20 -11.94
N LEU A 35 12.38 -8.54 -11.05
CA LEU A 35 10.96 -8.72 -11.36
C LEU A 35 10.12 -7.65 -10.67
N ARG A 36 8.84 -7.56 -11.05
CA ARG A 36 7.84 -6.77 -10.31
C ARG A 36 7.50 -7.51 -9.02
N GLN A 37 7.36 -6.77 -7.91
CA GLN A 37 6.83 -7.35 -6.67
C GLN A 37 5.32 -7.64 -6.78
N PHE A 38 4.78 -8.36 -5.78
CA PHE A 38 3.34 -8.65 -5.67
C PHE A 38 2.65 -7.54 -4.86
N ALA A 39 1.32 -7.45 -4.95
CA ALA A 39 0.49 -6.50 -4.19
C ALA A 39 0.81 -5.01 -4.46
N VAL A 40 1.43 -4.73 -5.60
CA VAL A 40 1.70 -3.38 -6.14
C VAL A 40 0.87 -3.19 -7.41
N ASP A 41 0.90 -2.01 -8.05
CA ASP A 41 0.22 -1.84 -9.33
C ASP A 41 0.68 -2.91 -10.36
N PRO A 42 -0.24 -3.59 -11.07
CA PRO A 42 -1.68 -3.36 -11.13
C PRO A 42 -2.51 -4.31 -10.24
N ASP A 43 -1.92 -5.09 -9.33
CA ASP A 43 -2.58 -6.19 -8.62
C ASP A 43 -3.81 -5.73 -7.83
N LEU A 44 -3.62 -4.79 -6.89
CA LEU A 44 -4.71 -4.27 -6.05
C LEU A 44 -5.71 -3.44 -6.86
N ARG A 45 -5.22 -2.69 -7.86
CA ARG A 45 -6.07 -1.93 -8.79
C ARG A 45 -6.97 -2.85 -9.61
N ARG A 46 -6.45 -3.99 -10.09
CA ARG A 46 -7.21 -5.01 -10.84
C ARG A 46 -8.21 -5.72 -9.94
N ALA A 47 -7.87 -5.98 -8.68
CA ALA A 47 -8.80 -6.55 -7.72
C ALA A 47 -10.02 -5.64 -7.51
N GLU A 48 -9.82 -4.35 -7.25
CA GLU A 48 -10.93 -3.39 -7.17
C GLU A 48 -11.64 -3.21 -8.52
N GLY A 49 -10.89 -3.22 -9.62
CA GLY A 49 -11.44 -3.19 -10.98
C GLY A 49 -12.42 -4.33 -11.25
N LEU A 50 -12.14 -5.54 -10.76
CA LEU A 50 -13.04 -6.68 -10.85
C LEU A 50 -14.33 -6.43 -10.06
N VAL A 51 -14.22 -5.92 -8.82
CA VAL A 51 -15.39 -5.57 -7.97
C VAL A 51 -16.30 -4.56 -8.68
N LYS A 52 -15.72 -3.57 -9.36
CA LYS A 52 -16.46 -2.60 -10.19
C LYS A 52 -17.07 -3.28 -11.42
N ALA A 53 -16.30 -4.06 -12.16
CA ALA A 53 -16.73 -4.70 -13.40
C ALA A 53 -17.88 -5.71 -13.20
N THR A 54 -17.97 -6.34 -12.03
CA THR A 54 -19.05 -7.28 -11.69
C THR A 54 -20.26 -6.62 -11.02
N GLY A 55 -20.30 -5.28 -10.91
CA GLY A 55 -21.41 -4.56 -10.26
C GLY A 55 -21.48 -4.73 -8.74
N VAL A 56 -20.49 -5.38 -8.12
CA VAL A 56 -20.48 -5.59 -6.66
C VAL A 56 -20.34 -4.25 -5.94
N MET A 57 -19.57 -3.32 -6.51
CA MET A 57 -19.37 -1.98 -5.96
C MET A 57 -20.68 -1.19 -5.82
N ASP A 58 -21.70 -1.46 -6.64
CA ASP A 58 -22.98 -0.74 -6.62
C ASP A 58 -23.77 -0.99 -5.31
N HIS A 59 -23.38 -2.03 -4.56
CA HIS A 59 -23.93 -2.35 -3.24
C HIS A 59 -23.19 -1.66 -2.09
N TYR A 60 -22.19 -0.81 -2.36
CA TYR A 60 -21.39 -0.13 -1.34
C TYR A 60 -21.40 1.38 -1.54
N THR A 61 -21.24 2.12 -0.45
CA THR A 61 -20.92 3.55 -0.48
C THR A 61 -19.40 3.70 -0.49
N ALA A 62 -18.84 4.32 -1.52
CA ALA A 62 -17.40 4.55 -1.61
C ALA A 62 -16.94 5.67 -0.65
N HIS A 63 -15.85 5.43 0.06
CA HIS A 63 -15.23 6.36 0.98
C HIS A 63 -13.73 6.46 0.74
N THR A 64 -13.24 7.69 0.75
CA THR A 64 -11.80 7.98 0.73
C THR A 64 -11.30 8.02 2.17
N PRO A 65 -10.41 7.11 2.61
CA PRO A 65 -9.81 7.19 3.94
C PRO A 65 -8.88 8.40 4.06
N ALA A 66 -8.77 8.94 5.27
CA ALA A 66 -7.72 9.89 5.63
C ALA A 66 -6.44 9.12 5.99
N PRO A 67 -5.24 9.72 5.78
CA PRO A 67 -4.01 9.19 6.34
C PRO A 67 -4.09 9.08 7.86
N ALA A 68 -3.46 8.05 8.43
CA ALA A 68 -3.31 7.95 9.88
C ALA A 68 -2.47 9.11 10.41
N THR A 69 -2.86 9.64 11.56
CA THR A 69 -2.11 10.65 12.30
C THR A 69 -0.96 10.02 13.07
N ASP A 70 0.05 10.81 13.44
CA ASP A 70 1.15 10.35 14.30
C ASP A 70 0.62 9.78 15.61
N GLU A 71 -0.39 10.39 16.22
CA GLU A 71 -1.01 9.89 17.45
C GLU A 71 -1.59 8.47 17.26
N GLU A 72 -2.28 8.22 16.14
CA GLU A 72 -2.82 6.90 15.81
C GLU A 72 -1.72 5.88 15.52
N LEU A 73 -0.66 6.27 14.80
CA LEU A 73 0.48 5.40 14.51
C LEU A 73 1.21 4.99 15.81
N LEU A 74 1.34 5.92 16.76
CA LEU A 74 2.01 5.71 18.03
C LEU A 74 1.24 4.80 19.01
N LEU A 75 -0.02 4.47 18.72
CA LEU A 75 -0.75 3.45 19.49
C LEU A 75 -0.16 2.05 19.34
N VAL A 76 0.56 1.79 18.23
CA VAL A 76 1.11 0.47 17.89
C VAL A 76 2.59 0.50 17.51
N HIS A 77 3.15 1.67 17.16
CA HIS A 77 4.55 1.84 16.79
C HIS A 77 5.31 2.72 17.79
N ALA A 78 6.59 2.41 18.01
CA ALA A 78 7.48 3.31 18.73
C ALA A 78 7.82 4.54 17.85
N PRO A 79 8.01 5.75 18.42
CA PRO A 79 8.33 6.96 17.64
C PRO A 79 9.51 6.77 16.70
N GLY A 80 10.60 6.16 17.19
CA GLY A 80 11.77 5.92 16.36
C GLY A 80 11.54 4.97 15.18
N HIS A 81 10.47 4.15 15.18
CA HIS A 81 10.12 3.37 13.98
C HIS A 81 9.46 4.24 12.91
N VAL A 82 8.54 5.12 13.31
CA VAL A 82 7.88 6.07 12.39
C VAL A 82 8.94 6.95 11.72
N GLU A 83 9.84 7.54 12.52
CA GLU A 83 10.95 8.37 12.00
C GLU A 83 11.84 7.62 11.00
N ARG A 84 12.11 6.32 11.23
CA ARG A 84 12.91 5.50 10.30
C ARG A 84 12.19 5.27 8.98
N VAL A 85 10.87 5.02 9.02
CA VAL A 85 10.06 4.85 7.80
C VAL A 85 10.04 6.13 6.99
N GLU A 86 9.82 7.28 7.65
CA GLU A 86 9.85 8.60 7.00
C GLU A 86 11.20 8.89 6.36
N ALA A 87 12.29 8.67 7.10
CA ALA A 87 13.65 8.89 6.59
C ALA A 87 13.97 7.99 5.38
N ALA A 88 13.56 6.72 5.42
CA ALA A 88 13.74 5.79 4.30
C ALA A 88 12.91 6.19 3.07
N SER A 89 11.67 6.62 3.27
CA SER A 89 10.80 7.12 2.19
C SER A 89 11.39 8.39 1.56
N ALA A 90 11.85 9.34 2.38
CA ALA A 90 12.49 10.56 1.91
C ALA A 90 13.81 10.30 1.15
N ALA A 91 14.57 9.27 1.54
CA ALA A 91 15.75 8.81 0.82
C ALA A 91 15.42 8.08 -0.49
N GLY A 92 14.15 7.72 -0.69
CA GLY A 92 13.67 6.96 -1.83
C GLY A 92 14.12 5.51 -1.85
N ALA A 93 14.60 4.98 -0.72
CA ALA A 93 14.99 3.60 -0.55
C ALA A 93 15.24 3.32 0.93
N GLY A 94 14.96 2.09 1.37
CA GLY A 94 15.37 1.62 2.67
C GLY A 94 14.61 0.37 3.10
N ASP A 95 14.81 0.02 4.36
CA ASP A 95 14.23 -1.15 5.00
C ASP A 95 13.63 -0.71 6.34
N ALA A 96 12.32 -0.89 6.50
CA ALA A 96 11.59 -0.58 7.72
C ALA A 96 11.41 -1.79 8.65
N GLY A 97 11.86 -2.98 8.25
CA GLY A 97 11.69 -4.23 8.98
C GLY A 97 11.77 -5.45 8.05
N VAL A 98 11.65 -6.64 8.62
CA VAL A 98 11.77 -7.90 7.87
C VAL A 98 10.79 -7.91 6.68
N TYR A 99 11.35 -7.83 5.47
CA TYR A 99 10.62 -7.76 4.20
C TYR A 99 9.74 -6.51 3.99
N ALA A 100 10.07 -5.40 4.65
CA ALA A 100 9.37 -4.12 4.55
C ALA A 100 10.24 -3.06 3.85
N HIS A 101 10.52 -3.29 2.56
CA HIS A 101 11.23 -2.29 1.76
C HIS A 101 10.39 -1.02 1.63
N VAL A 102 11.09 0.10 1.80
CA VAL A 102 10.55 1.44 1.58
C VAL A 102 11.23 1.99 0.35
N ASN A 103 10.47 2.62 -0.51
CA ASN A 103 10.94 3.27 -1.72
C ASN A 103 10.14 4.56 -1.93
N TYR A 104 10.66 5.47 -2.74
CA TYR A 104 10.06 6.77 -2.97
C TYR A 104 8.65 6.60 -3.57
N HIS A 105 7.62 7.12 -2.91
CA HIS A 105 6.41 7.73 -3.50
C HIS A 105 5.63 8.49 -2.41
#